data_AF-A0A6P7HLH6-F1
#
_entry.id   AF-A0A6P7HLH6-F1
#
_cell.length_a   1.000
_cell.length_b   1.000
_cell.length_c   1.000
_cell.angle_alpha   90.00
_cell.angle_beta   90.00
_cell.angle_gamma   90.00
#
_symmetry.space_group_name_H-M   'P 1'
#
loop_
_entity.id
_entity.type
_entity.pdbx_description
1 polymer ?
#
loop_
_entity_poly.entity_id
_entity_poly.type
_entity_poly.pdbx_seq_one_letter_code
_entity_poly.pdbx_strand_id
1 'polypeptide(L)'
;MEAAGSKTSPSEGENQEYRVQVTSKKQLIEQMNKYKEILKIALDGQPDVAEETKKSLLLELLMNFEAAVQANVLVNGQLWEEALEVEAETEAVDLESLLDDTIVETTRRRRAYPRQILPHVVHTLKAERKIMELYEQAVKPQEVVKDPDQETYMNDVSAAAPGMVKEAVQVLKSINTLQKQAEGLCEILNMKPSQASLEIHREVFGFTGQSDAPMTTAARNRQPIRRAVEEAEATECYKPPTKKPEGPVGEERPQ
;
A
#
# COMPACT_ATOMS: atom_id res chain seq x y z
N MET A 1 48.80 -4.69 -7.74
CA MET A 1 49.84 -5.67 -8.11
C MET A 1 50.44 -6.15 -6.80
N GLU A 2 50.30 -7.45 -6.55
CA GLU A 2 50.93 -8.27 -5.50
C GLU A 2 50.90 -7.79 -4.04
N ALA A 3 49.90 -8.29 -3.30
CA ALA A 3 50.05 -8.57 -1.89
C ALA A 3 50.72 -9.94 -1.75
N ALA A 4 51.92 -9.93 -1.18
CA ALA A 4 52.74 -11.10 -0.93
C ALA A 4 51.98 -12.12 -0.05
N GLY A 5 51.82 -13.33 -0.59
CA GLY A 5 51.18 -14.45 0.11
C GLY A 5 51.93 -14.82 1.38
N SER A 6 51.28 -14.60 2.52
CA SER A 6 51.59 -15.27 3.76
C SER A 6 51.44 -16.78 3.54
N LYS A 7 52.57 -17.49 3.44
CA LYS A 7 52.64 -18.95 3.56
C LYS A 7 52.16 -19.34 4.95
N THR A 8 50.90 -19.67 5.09
CA THR A 8 50.40 -20.53 6.15
C THR A 8 50.91 -21.95 5.87
N SER A 9 51.84 -22.41 6.72
CA SER A 9 52.17 -23.82 6.87
C SER A 9 50.93 -24.59 7.34
N PRO A 10 50.52 -25.71 6.71
CA PRO A 10 49.66 -26.67 7.36
C PRO A 10 50.52 -27.47 8.33
N SER A 11 50.57 -27.00 9.57
CA SER A 11 51.01 -27.77 10.72
C SER A 11 49.77 -28.38 11.36
N GLU A 12 49.24 -29.42 10.74
CA GLU A 12 48.30 -30.35 11.37
C GLU A 12 48.79 -31.74 10.96
N GLY A 13 48.94 -32.65 11.93
CA GLY A 13 49.35 -34.03 11.66
C GLY A 13 48.33 -34.69 10.74
N GLU A 14 48.60 -34.68 9.44
CA GLU A 14 47.82 -35.40 8.45
C GLU A 14 47.98 -36.88 8.76
N ASN A 15 46.93 -37.50 9.30
CA ASN A 15 46.83 -38.95 9.43
C ASN A 15 46.85 -39.55 8.02
N GLN A 16 48.05 -39.77 7.47
CA GLN A 16 48.22 -40.50 6.23
C GLN A 16 47.71 -41.92 6.47
N GLU A 17 46.61 -42.25 5.82
CA GLU A 17 46.03 -43.57 5.89
C GLU A 17 46.88 -44.53 5.04
N TYR A 18 47.71 -45.32 5.71
CA TYR A 18 48.65 -46.25 5.07
C TYR A 18 48.00 -47.57 4.66
N ARG A 19 46.73 -47.79 5.02
CA ARG A 19 45.99 -49.01 4.71
C ARG A 19 45.64 -49.07 3.22
N VAL A 20 45.65 -50.28 2.69
CA VAL A 20 45.34 -50.54 1.28
C VAL A 20 43.85 -50.34 1.05
N GLN A 21 43.49 -49.53 0.06
CA GLN A 21 42.10 -49.34 -0.34
C GLN A 21 41.63 -50.44 -1.27
N VAL A 22 40.49 -51.04 -0.94
CA VAL A 22 39.85 -52.11 -1.70
C VAL A 22 38.38 -51.76 -1.94
N THR A 23 37.87 -52.07 -3.12
CA THR A 23 36.47 -51.75 -3.50
C THR A 23 35.49 -52.87 -3.17
N SER A 24 35.97 -54.12 -3.06
CA SER A 24 35.15 -55.30 -2.82
C SER A 24 35.72 -56.17 -1.68
N LYS A 25 34.99 -56.22 -0.56
CA LYS A 25 35.27 -57.12 0.56
C LYS A 25 35.25 -58.59 0.11
N LYS A 26 34.27 -58.99 -0.71
CA LYS A 26 34.10 -60.35 -1.25
C LYS A 26 35.32 -60.82 -2.04
N GLN A 27 35.83 -59.98 -2.94
CA GLN A 27 37.01 -60.32 -3.75
C GLN A 27 38.26 -60.49 -2.87
N LEU A 28 38.42 -59.65 -1.84
CA LEU A 28 39.54 -59.77 -0.92
C LEU A 28 39.44 -61.03 -0.04
N ILE A 29 38.25 -61.39 0.42
CA ILE A 29 38.00 -62.66 1.14
C ILE A 29 38.41 -63.85 0.26
N GLU A 30 38.03 -63.85 -1.02
CA GLU A 30 38.39 -64.92 -1.95
C GLU A 30 39.91 -65.03 -2.16
N GLN A 31 40.60 -63.90 -2.31
CA GLN A 31 42.06 -63.87 -2.43
C GLN A 31 42.74 -64.32 -1.13
N MET A 32 42.27 -63.84 0.01
CA MET A 32 42.76 -64.24 1.33
C MET A 32 42.63 -65.76 1.52
N ASN A 33 41.51 -66.36 1.10
CA ASN A 33 41.31 -67.80 1.17
C ASN A 33 42.29 -68.58 0.26
N LYS A 34 42.59 -68.09 -0.95
CA LYS A 34 43.61 -68.71 -1.81
C LYS A 34 45.00 -68.72 -1.15
N TYR A 35 45.40 -67.62 -0.53
CA TYR A 35 46.68 -67.56 0.19
C TYR A 35 46.69 -68.41 1.45
N LYS A 36 45.56 -68.51 2.18
CA LYS A 36 45.41 -69.43 3.31
C LYS A 36 45.63 -70.89 2.88
N GLU A 37 45.13 -71.32 1.71
CA GLU A 37 45.41 -72.68 1.22
C GLU A 37 46.90 -72.94 0.94
N ILE A 38 47.63 -71.93 0.47
CA ILE A 38 49.09 -72.04 0.27
C ILE A 38 49.82 -72.12 1.61
N LEU A 39 49.43 -71.29 2.58
CA LEU A 39 50.05 -71.26 3.92
C LEU A 39 49.86 -72.57 4.69
N LYS A 40 48.82 -73.35 4.40
CA LYS A 40 48.62 -74.68 5.01
C LYS A 40 49.75 -75.66 4.70
N ILE A 41 50.42 -75.53 3.55
CA ILE A 41 51.50 -76.43 3.10
C ILE A 41 52.87 -75.98 3.66
N ALA A 42 52.96 -74.79 4.26
CA ALA A 42 54.24 -74.17 4.64
C ALA A 42 55.06 -74.97 5.67
N LEU A 43 54.42 -75.78 6.52
CA LEU A 43 55.07 -76.56 7.57
C LEU A 43 55.27 -78.04 7.22
N ASP A 44 54.83 -78.50 6.05
CA ASP A 44 54.91 -79.91 5.63
C ASP A 44 56.35 -80.39 5.42
N GLY A 45 57.27 -79.47 5.10
CA GLY A 45 58.69 -79.76 4.88
C GLY A 45 59.56 -79.85 6.14
N GLN A 46 58.99 -79.72 7.34
CA GLN A 46 59.76 -79.70 8.59
C GLN A 46 59.65 -81.04 9.35
N PRO A 47 60.63 -81.96 9.23
CA PRO A 47 60.56 -83.27 9.89
C PRO A 47 60.82 -83.23 11.41
N ASP A 48 61.46 -82.17 11.93
CA ASP A 48 61.97 -82.12 13.31
C ASP A 48 60.95 -81.61 14.35
N VAL A 49 59.72 -81.28 13.94
CA VAL A 49 58.69 -80.69 14.81
C VAL A 49 57.57 -81.71 15.05
N ALA A 50 57.10 -81.82 16.30
CA ALA A 50 55.98 -82.70 16.64
C ALA A 50 54.70 -82.28 15.90
N GLU A 51 53.90 -83.25 15.44
CA GLU A 51 52.70 -83.00 14.64
C GLU A 51 51.65 -82.13 15.36
N GLU A 52 51.58 -82.21 16.70
CA GLU A 52 50.67 -81.38 17.51
C GLU A 52 51.12 -79.92 17.56
N THR A 53 52.43 -79.67 17.70
CA THR A 53 52.96 -78.30 17.71
C THR A 53 52.90 -77.68 16.31
N LYS A 54 53.10 -78.45 15.24
CA LYS A 54 52.88 -78.00 13.85
C LYS A 54 51.46 -77.50 13.62
N LYS A 55 50.45 -78.27 14.07
CA LYS A 55 49.04 -77.90 13.92
C LYS A 55 48.71 -76.62 14.67
N SER A 56 49.23 -76.46 15.89
CA SER A 56 49.04 -75.23 16.67
C SER A 56 49.68 -74.02 15.99
N LEU A 57 50.92 -74.15 15.51
CA LEU A 57 51.63 -73.08 14.81
C LEU A 57 50.96 -72.71 13.48
N LEU A 58 50.42 -73.70 12.75
CA LEU A 58 49.69 -73.47 11.51
C LEU A 58 48.39 -72.68 11.78
N LEU A 59 47.63 -73.05 12.80
CA LEU A 59 46.40 -72.37 13.17
C LEU A 59 46.69 -70.92 13.59
N GLU A 60 47.71 -70.70 14.42
CA GLU A 60 48.15 -69.37 14.82
C GLU A 60 48.61 -68.54 13.62
N LEU A 61 49.39 -69.13 12.69
CA LEU A 61 49.84 -68.48 11.47
C LEU A 61 48.67 -68.01 10.60
N LEU A 62 47.65 -68.87 10.41
CA LEU A 62 46.47 -68.53 9.61
C LEU A 62 45.63 -67.43 10.26
N MET A 63 45.43 -67.48 11.58
CA MET A 63 44.71 -66.46 12.34
C MET A 63 45.46 -65.12 12.31
N ASN A 64 46.78 -65.13 12.53
CA ASN A 64 47.61 -63.94 12.49
C ASN A 64 47.67 -63.33 11.08
N PHE A 65 47.74 -64.16 10.04
CA PHE A 65 47.69 -63.70 8.65
C PHE A 65 46.37 -62.98 8.35
N GLU A 66 45.24 -63.60 8.72
CA GLU A 66 43.93 -62.99 8.53
C GLU A 66 43.80 -61.67 9.29
N ALA A 67 44.12 -61.65 10.59
CA ALA A 67 44.05 -60.44 11.40
C ALA A 67 44.96 -59.32 10.85
N ALA A 68 46.16 -59.67 10.38
CA ALA A 68 47.08 -58.72 9.77
C ALA A 68 46.51 -58.14 8.46
N VAL A 69 45.92 -58.96 7.59
CA VAL A 69 45.31 -58.48 6.34
C VAL A 69 44.10 -57.59 6.64
N GLN A 70 43.23 -57.98 7.57
CA GLN A 70 42.05 -57.22 7.96
C GLN A 70 42.41 -55.87 8.60
N ALA A 71 43.47 -55.81 9.42
CA ALA A 71 43.93 -54.58 10.05
C ALA A 71 44.57 -53.59 9.06
N ASN A 72 45.13 -54.07 7.95
CA ASN A 72 45.86 -53.25 6.97
C ASN A 72 45.05 -52.87 5.73
N VAL A 73 43.75 -53.18 5.69
CA VAL A 73 42.87 -52.88 4.55
C VAL A 73 41.72 -51.96 4.96
N LEU A 74 41.33 -51.10 4.03
CA LEU A 74 40.07 -50.37 4.05
C LEU A 74 39.20 -50.80 2.88
N VAL A 75 37.92 -51.09 3.14
CA VAL A 75 36.94 -51.37 2.09
C VAL A 75 36.10 -50.12 1.89
N ASN A 76 36.17 -49.50 0.70
CA ASN A 76 35.47 -48.25 0.39
C ASN A 76 35.70 -47.13 1.44
N GLY A 77 36.91 -47.08 2.03
CA GLY A 77 37.26 -46.11 3.07
C GLY A 77 36.76 -46.45 4.48
N GLN A 78 36.13 -47.62 4.66
CA GLN A 78 35.67 -48.13 5.96
C GLN A 78 36.60 -49.22 6.49
N LEU A 79 36.65 -49.35 7.81
CA LEU A 79 37.37 -50.44 8.49
C LEU A 79 36.74 -51.80 8.14
N TRP A 80 37.53 -52.87 8.22
CA TRP A 80 37.10 -54.22 7.84
C TRP A 80 35.80 -54.68 8.55
N GLU A 81 35.63 -54.34 9.82
CA GLU A 81 34.45 -54.68 10.63
C GLU A 81 33.22 -53.83 10.27
N GLU A 82 33.44 -52.55 9.94
CA GLU A 82 32.37 -51.58 9.60
C GLU A 82 31.91 -51.69 8.14
N ALA A 83 32.78 -52.22 7.28
CA ALA A 83 32.48 -52.45 5.89
C ALA A 83 31.37 -53.49 5.75
N LEU A 84 30.17 -52.99 5.45
CA LEU A 84 28.96 -53.77 5.30
C LEU A 84 29.20 -54.84 4.23
N GLU A 85 29.06 -56.10 4.61
CA GLU A 85 29.04 -57.18 3.64
C GLU A 85 27.74 -57.02 2.87
N VAL A 86 27.83 -56.67 1.58
CA VAL A 86 26.65 -56.40 0.71
C VAL A 86 25.63 -57.56 0.77
N GLU A 87 26.07 -58.77 1.14
CA GLU A 87 25.20 -59.93 1.31
C GLU A 87 24.39 -59.91 2.63
N ALA A 88 24.78 -59.13 3.65
CA ALA A 88 24.06 -58.99 4.93
C ALA A 88 22.83 -58.05 4.83
N GLU A 89 22.62 -57.40 3.68
CA GLU A 89 21.33 -56.82 3.29
C GLU A 89 20.30 -57.90 2.91
N THR A 90 20.59 -59.19 3.17
CA THR A 90 19.60 -60.27 3.27
C THR A 90 18.77 -60.23 4.56
N GLU A 91 18.66 -59.09 5.24
CA GLU A 91 17.34 -58.72 5.77
C GLU A 91 16.46 -58.35 4.57
N ALA A 92 16.11 -59.41 3.81
CA ALA A 92 15.37 -59.36 2.57
C ALA A 92 13.92 -58.95 2.86
N VAL A 93 13.73 -57.68 3.20
CA VAL A 93 12.48 -57.01 2.92
C VAL A 93 12.29 -57.22 1.42
N ASP A 94 11.19 -57.87 1.04
CA ASP A 94 10.79 -58.02 -0.34
C ASP A 94 10.48 -56.62 -0.90
N LEU A 95 11.53 -55.91 -1.30
CA LEU A 95 11.46 -54.55 -1.81
C LEU A 95 10.59 -54.49 -3.07
N GLU A 96 10.51 -55.60 -3.81
CA GLU A 96 9.66 -55.72 -4.98
C GLU A 96 8.18 -55.75 -4.57
N SER A 97 7.79 -56.56 -3.58
CA SER A 97 6.42 -56.52 -3.03
C SER A 97 6.07 -55.17 -2.41
N LEU A 98 6.98 -54.55 -1.66
CA LEU A 98 6.74 -53.22 -1.09
C LEU A 98 6.57 -52.16 -2.19
N LEU A 99 7.38 -52.24 -3.24
CA LEU A 99 7.28 -51.36 -4.39
C LEU A 99 5.94 -51.54 -5.09
N ASP A 100 5.51 -52.77 -5.35
CA ASP A 100 4.23 -53.07 -5.99
C ASP A 100 3.05 -52.55 -5.16
N ASP A 101 3.06 -52.77 -3.85
CA ASP A 101 2.03 -52.26 -2.94
C ASP A 101 1.94 -50.74 -3.00
N THR A 102 3.09 -50.05 -2.97
CA THR A 102 3.12 -48.59 -3.06
C THR A 102 2.67 -48.07 -4.43
N ILE A 103 3.00 -48.76 -5.53
CA ILE A 103 2.53 -48.41 -6.88
C ILE A 103 1.01 -48.57 -6.97
N VAL A 104 0.46 -49.68 -6.47
CA VAL A 104 -0.99 -49.92 -6.48
C VAL A 104 -1.71 -48.90 -5.61
N GLU A 105 -1.22 -48.64 -4.41
CA GLU A 105 -1.80 -47.65 -3.50
C GLU A 105 -1.80 -46.25 -4.12
N THR A 106 -0.65 -45.81 -4.65
CA THR A 106 -0.53 -44.47 -5.25
C THR A 106 -1.43 -44.34 -6.47
N THR A 107 -1.53 -45.37 -7.30
CA THR A 107 -2.44 -45.40 -8.46
C THR A 107 -3.91 -45.33 -8.03
N ARG A 108 -4.29 -46.07 -6.98
CA ARG A 108 -5.63 -46.01 -6.39
C ARG A 108 -5.94 -44.63 -5.84
N ARG A 109 -5.01 -44.02 -5.10
CA ARG A 109 -5.16 -42.66 -4.52
C ARG A 109 -5.33 -41.63 -5.63
N ARG A 110 -4.46 -41.64 -6.66
CA ARG A 110 -4.53 -40.74 -7.83
C ARG A 110 -5.88 -40.82 -8.56
N ARG A 111 -6.47 -42.01 -8.63
CA ARG A 111 -7.80 -42.21 -9.25
C ARG A 111 -8.96 -41.78 -8.36
N ALA A 112 -8.93 -42.13 -7.08
CA ALA A 112 -10.09 -42.00 -6.19
C ALA A 112 -10.19 -40.63 -5.51
N TYR A 113 -9.06 -40.10 -5.01
CA TYR A 113 -9.08 -38.93 -4.13
C TYR A 113 -9.57 -37.66 -4.83
N PRO A 114 -9.17 -37.34 -6.07
CA PRO A 114 -9.70 -36.17 -6.76
C PRO A 114 -11.23 -36.19 -6.90
N ARG A 115 -11.81 -37.39 -7.12
CA ARG A 115 -13.26 -37.58 -7.22
C ARG A 115 -13.98 -37.45 -5.88
N GLN A 116 -13.31 -37.76 -4.78
CA GLN A 116 -13.85 -37.59 -3.43
C GLN A 116 -13.73 -36.14 -2.95
N ILE A 117 -12.60 -35.49 -3.22
CA ILE A 117 -12.32 -34.11 -2.80
C ILE A 117 -13.17 -33.11 -3.59
N LEU A 118 -13.36 -33.32 -4.89
CA LEU A 118 -14.06 -32.39 -5.77
C LEU A 118 -15.47 -32.02 -5.26
N PRO A 119 -16.36 -32.96 -4.87
CA PRO A 119 -17.63 -32.62 -4.26
C PRO A 119 -17.48 -31.72 -3.03
N HIS A 120 -16.59 -32.03 -2.10
CA HIS A 120 -16.44 -31.22 -0.88
C HIS A 120 -16.06 -29.78 -1.20
N VAL A 121 -15.07 -29.57 -2.06
CA VAL A 121 -14.65 -28.23 -2.49
C VAL A 121 -15.78 -27.48 -3.19
N VAL A 122 -16.51 -28.15 -4.09
CA VAL A 122 -17.66 -27.54 -4.78
C VAL A 122 -18.77 -27.15 -3.80
N HIS A 123 -19.05 -27.97 -2.78
CA HIS A 123 -20.04 -27.63 -1.76
C HIS A 123 -19.60 -26.42 -0.93
N THR A 124 -18.34 -26.36 -0.52
CA THR A 124 -17.78 -25.21 0.22
C THR A 124 -17.85 -23.93 -0.61
N LEU A 125 -17.43 -23.95 -1.87
CA LEU A 125 -17.50 -22.78 -2.76
C LEU A 125 -18.94 -22.32 -2.99
N LYS A 126 -19.90 -23.25 -3.11
CA LYS A 126 -21.32 -22.90 -3.21
C LYS A 126 -21.84 -22.26 -1.91
N ALA A 127 -21.42 -22.76 -0.76
CA ALA A 127 -21.79 -22.18 0.53
C ALA A 127 -21.23 -20.76 0.69
N GLU A 128 -19.95 -20.56 0.32
CA GLU A 128 -19.31 -19.25 0.33
C GLU A 128 -20.04 -18.25 -0.58
N ARG A 129 -20.37 -18.66 -1.82
CA ARG A 129 -21.19 -17.84 -2.73
C ARG A 129 -22.52 -17.45 -2.09
N LYS A 130 -23.21 -18.40 -1.44
CA LYS A 130 -24.49 -18.13 -0.78
C LYS A 130 -24.35 -17.15 0.39
N ILE A 131 -23.24 -17.19 1.12
CA ILE A 131 -22.94 -16.20 2.17
C ILE A 131 -22.74 -14.82 1.55
N MET A 132 -22.05 -14.73 0.41
CA MET A 132 -21.83 -13.47 -0.29
C MET A 132 -23.13 -12.84 -0.82
N GLU A 133 -24.06 -13.65 -1.33
CA GLU A 133 -25.41 -13.20 -1.74
C GLU A 133 -26.15 -12.51 -0.58
N LEU A 134 -26.00 -12.99 0.66
CA LEU A 134 -26.59 -12.35 1.83
C LEU A 134 -25.97 -10.97 2.11
N TYR A 135 -24.69 -10.79 1.79
CA TYR A 135 -23.98 -9.53 1.98
C TYR A 135 -24.42 -8.46 0.97
N GLU A 136 -24.65 -8.85 -0.28
CA GLU A 136 -25.14 -7.95 -1.34
C GLU A 136 -26.50 -7.33 -0.99
N GLN A 137 -27.40 -8.12 -0.40
CA GLN A 137 -28.73 -7.64 0.03
C GLN A 137 -28.65 -6.64 1.21
N ALA A 138 -27.62 -6.74 2.06
CA ALA A 138 -27.49 -5.93 3.27
C ALA A 138 -26.98 -4.50 3.00
N VAL A 139 -26.26 -4.29 1.89
CA VAL A 139 -25.65 -3.00 1.56
C VAL A 139 -26.52 -2.27 0.53
N LYS A 140 -27.59 -1.62 1.00
CA LYS A 140 -28.26 -0.61 0.18
C LYS A 140 -27.45 0.69 0.24
N PRO A 141 -27.01 1.27 -0.90
CA PRO A 141 -26.34 2.55 -0.89
C PRO A 141 -27.25 3.61 -0.26
N GLN A 142 -26.71 4.38 0.68
CA GLN A 142 -27.43 5.45 1.33
C GLN A 142 -27.74 6.53 0.28
N GLU A 143 -29.02 6.70 -0.03
CA GLU A 143 -29.47 7.72 -0.97
C GLU A 143 -29.23 9.09 -0.33
N VAL A 144 -28.26 9.82 -0.87
CA VAL A 144 -27.93 11.18 -0.43
C VAL A 144 -28.97 12.12 -1.01
N VAL A 145 -30.06 12.30 -0.27
CA VAL A 145 -31.08 13.30 -0.58
C VAL A 145 -30.45 14.68 -0.36
N LYS A 146 -30.53 15.55 -1.37
CA LYS A 146 -30.10 16.94 -1.25
C LYS A 146 -31.02 17.67 -0.28
N ASP A 147 -30.45 18.54 0.54
CA ASP A 147 -31.21 19.34 1.50
C ASP A 147 -32.21 20.26 0.75
N PRO A 148 -33.53 20.11 0.96
CA PRO A 148 -34.54 20.93 0.30
C PRO A 148 -34.41 22.43 0.61
N ASP A 149 -33.83 22.77 1.77
CA ASP A 149 -33.59 24.16 2.14
C ASP A 149 -32.48 24.77 1.26
N GLN A 150 -31.44 23.99 0.91
CA GLN A 150 -30.38 24.46 0.02
C GLN A 150 -30.90 24.80 -1.38
N GLU A 151 -31.84 24.01 -1.90
CA GLU A 151 -32.42 24.22 -3.23
C GLU A 151 -33.28 25.48 -3.28
N THR A 152 -34.06 25.75 -2.22
CA THR A 152 -34.87 26.98 -2.13
C THR A 152 -33.99 28.23 -2.05
N TYR A 153 -32.92 28.23 -1.24
CA TYR A 153 -31.97 29.36 -1.20
C TYR A 153 -31.27 29.59 -2.55
N MET A 154 -30.82 28.52 -3.22
CA MET A 154 -30.18 28.65 -4.54
C MET A 154 -31.13 29.24 -5.60
N ASN A 155 -32.40 28.84 -5.58
CA ASN A 155 -33.40 29.34 -6.52
C ASN A 155 -33.73 30.82 -6.28
N ASP A 156 -33.87 31.24 -5.02
CA ASP A 156 -34.15 32.63 -4.67
C ASP A 156 -33.01 33.56 -5.11
N VAL A 157 -31.76 33.20 -4.80
CA VAL A 157 -30.57 33.96 -5.23
C VAL A 157 -30.49 34.02 -6.77
N SER A 158 -30.78 32.92 -7.45
CA SER A 158 -30.76 32.87 -8.93
C SER A 158 -31.86 33.71 -9.56
N ALA A 159 -33.02 33.83 -8.92
CA ALA A 159 -34.13 34.67 -9.38
C ALA A 159 -33.87 36.16 -9.14
N ALA A 160 -33.26 36.52 -8.00
CA ALA A 160 -32.98 37.90 -7.62
C ALA A 160 -31.78 38.51 -8.37
N ALA A 161 -30.73 37.72 -8.64
CA ALA A 161 -29.47 38.22 -9.20
C ALA A 161 -29.63 39.00 -10.54
N PRO A 162 -30.43 38.55 -11.53
CA PRO A 162 -30.59 39.30 -12.78
C PRO A 162 -31.25 40.67 -12.60
N GLY A 163 -32.15 40.81 -11.63
CA GLY A 163 -32.81 42.09 -11.31
C GLY A 163 -31.81 43.10 -10.77
N MET A 164 -31.04 42.69 -9.76
CA MET A 164 -29.99 43.52 -9.15
C MET A 164 -28.91 43.93 -10.16
N VAL A 165 -28.51 43.03 -11.07
CA VAL A 165 -27.54 43.36 -12.13
C VAL A 165 -28.08 44.44 -13.07
N LYS A 166 -29.37 44.39 -13.44
CA LYS A 166 -29.99 45.43 -14.29
C LYS A 166 -30.00 46.79 -13.60
N GLU A 167 -30.36 46.82 -12.31
CA GLU A 167 -30.35 48.04 -11.51
C GLU A 167 -28.93 48.63 -11.42
N ALA A 168 -27.93 47.80 -11.13
CA ALA A 168 -26.53 48.24 -11.07
C ALA A 168 -26.06 48.83 -12.42
N VAL A 169 -26.40 48.18 -13.54
CA VAL A 169 -26.08 48.69 -14.88
C VAL A 169 -26.80 50.00 -15.16
N GLN A 170 -28.04 50.16 -14.71
CA GLN A 170 -28.80 51.41 -14.89
C GLN A 170 -28.20 52.57 -14.09
N VAL A 171 -27.82 52.32 -12.82
CA VAL A 171 -27.13 53.31 -11.98
C VAL A 171 -25.78 53.70 -12.60
N LEU A 172 -25.02 52.75 -13.11
CA LEU A 172 -23.75 53.05 -13.77
C LEU A 172 -23.95 53.96 -14.99
N LYS A 173 -25.00 53.73 -15.79
CA LYS A 173 -25.32 54.60 -16.93
C LYS A 173 -25.75 56.00 -16.48
N SER A 174 -26.61 56.11 -15.47
CA SER A 174 -27.11 57.41 -15.01
C SER A 174 -26.01 58.25 -14.36
N ILE A 175 -25.10 57.64 -13.59
CA ILE A 175 -23.95 58.34 -12.98
C ILE A 175 -23.09 59.01 -14.07
N ASN A 176 -22.79 58.30 -15.16
CA ASN A 176 -22.02 58.89 -16.27
C ASN A 176 -22.72 60.09 -16.91
N THR A 177 -24.05 60.05 -17.03
CA THR A 177 -24.81 61.19 -17.55
C THR A 177 -24.82 62.37 -16.59
N LEU A 178 -24.99 62.11 -15.29
CA LEU A 178 -25.00 63.12 -14.24
C LEU A 178 -23.62 63.80 -14.13
N GLN A 179 -22.53 63.04 -14.23
CA GLN A 179 -21.18 63.58 -14.22
C GLN A 179 -20.96 64.59 -15.36
N LYS A 180 -21.38 64.26 -16.60
CA LYS A 180 -21.29 65.19 -17.73
C LYS A 180 -22.09 66.47 -17.51
N GLN A 181 -23.29 66.34 -16.92
CA GLN A 181 -24.12 67.52 -16.59
C GLN A 181 -23.45 68.40 -15.53
N ALA A 182 -22.88 67.78 -14.48
CA ALA A 182 -22.16 68.50 -13.44
C ALA A 182 -20.90 69.21 -13.99
N GLU A 183 -20.13 68.55 -14.84
CA GLU A 183 -18.96 69.14 -15.50
C GLU A 183 -19.34 70.34 -16.38
N GLY A 184 -20.40 70.23 -17.19
CA GLY A 184 -20.88 71.34 -18.01
C GLY A 184 -21.38 72.53 -17.19
N LEU A 185 -22.07 72.28 -16.07
CA LEU A 185 -22.46 73.34 -15.13
C LEU A 185 -21.24 74.02 -14.48
N CYS A 186 -20.25 73.23 -14.08
CA CYS A 186 -18.99 73.76 -13.56
C CYS A 186 -18.25 74.61 -14.61
N GLU A 187 -18.26 74.22 -15.88
CA GLU A 187 -17.65 75.02 -16.96
C GLU A 187 -18.34 76.38 -17.10
N ILE A 188 -19.69 76.41 -17.12
CA ILE A 188 -20.48 77.65 -17.18
C ILE A 188 -20.17 78.56 -15.98
N LEU A 189 -20.09 78.01 -14.76
CA LEU A 189 -19.78 78.78 -13.56
C LEU A 189 -18.35 79.36 -13.56
N ASN A 190 -17.41 78.71 -14.27
CA ASN A 190 -16.02 79.16 -14.39
C ASN A 190 -15.76 80.07 -15.60
N MET A 191 -16.75 80.26 -16.49
CA MET A 191 -16.65 81.20 -17.61
C MET A 191 -16.65 82.64 -17.09
N LYS A 192 -15.75 83.47 -17.64
CA LYS A 192 -15.80 84.91 -17.37
C LYS A 192 -16.97 85.53 -18.13
N PRO A 193 -17.75 86.44 -17.53
CA PRO A 193 -18.83 87.13 -18.23
C PRO A 193 -18.27 87.87 -19.44
N SER A 194 -18.97 87.82 -20.58
CA SER A 194 -18.55 88.51 -21.79
C SER A 194 -18.55 90.02 -21.58
N GLN A 195 -17.74 90.76 -22.34
CA GLN A 195 -17.72 92.21 -22.23
C GLN A 195 -19.10 92.85 -22.45
N ALA A 196 -19.90 92.29 -23.37
CA ALA A 196 -21.28 92.71 -23.59
C ALA A 196 -22.18 92.45 -22.37
N SER A 197 -22.05 91.30 -21.70
CA SER A 197 -22.85 91.03 -20.50
C SER A 197 -22.39 91.88 -19.30
N LEU A 198 -21.10 92.22 -19.21
CA LEU A 198 -20.58 93.18 -18.24
C LEU A 198 -21.06 94.62 -18.51
N GLU A 199 -21.12 95.06 -19.77
CA GLU A 199 -21.67 96.36 -20.15
C GLU A 199 -23.15 96.47 -19.81
N ILE A 200 -23.95 95.47 -20.16
CA ILE A 200 -25.38 95.40 -19.78
C ILE A 200 -25.52 95.39 -18.25
N HIS A 201 -24.73 94.59 -17.53
CA HIS A 201 -24.77 94.56 -16.07
C HIS A 201 -24.37 95.93 -15.48
N ARG A 202 -23.46 96.67 -16.12
CA ARG A 202 -23.10 98.04 -15.72
C ARG A 202 -24.19 99.05 -16.05
N GLU A 203 -24.92 98.90 -17.15
CA GLU A 203 -26.06 99.77 -17.48
C GLU A 203 -27.28 99.52 -16.57
N VAL A 204 -27.56 98.26 -16.24
CA VAL A 204 -28.74 97.87 -15.45
C VAL A 204 -28.49 97.97 -13.94
N PHE A 205 -27.31 97.55 -13.48
CA PHE A 205 -26.95 97.49 -12.06
C PHE A 205 -25.77 98.38 -11.67
N GLY A 206 -25.04 98.96 -12.63
CA GLY A 206 -23.93 99.86 -12.36
C GLY A 206 -24.42 101.27 -12.02
N PHE A 207 -24.67 101.47 -10.73
CA PHE A 207 -24.92 102.77 -10.14
C PHE A 207 -23.69 103.69 -10.34
N THR A 208 -23.71 104.56 -11.35
CA THR A 208 -22.78 105.70 -11.49
C THR A 208 -23.47 106.93 -10.90
N GLY A 209 -23.57 106.94 -9.56
CA GLY A 209 -24.11 108.07 -8.82
C GLY A 209 -23.03 109.11 -8.53
N GLN A 210 -23.15 110.30 -9.13
CA GLN A 210 -22.68 111.54 -8.51
C GLN A 210 -23.83 112.04 -7.63
N SER A 211 -23.69 111.91 -6.31
CA SER A 211 -24.25 112.76 -5.25
C SER A 211 -24.35 111.95 -3.96
N ASP A 212 -23.51 112.32 -2.99
CA ASP A 212 -23.61 112.21 -1.54
C ASP A 212 -24.26 110.98 -0.88
N ALA A 213 -23.47 110.36 0.00
CA ALA A 213 -23.80 109.29 0.95
C ALA A 213 -24.91 109.64 1.98
N PRO A 214 -25.38 108.70 2.83
CA PRO A 214 -25.39 107.23 2.75
C PRO A 214 -26.78 106.57 2.97
N MET A 215 -26.85 105.30 2.55
CA MET A 215 -27.91 104.32 2.82
C MET A 215 -27.90 103.81 4.29
N THR A 216 -29.04 103.27 4.73
CA THR A 216 -29.03 102.11 5.65
C THR A 216 -30.06 101.07 5.23
N THR A 217 -29.56 99.84 5.10
CA THR A 217 -30.16 98.62 4.55
C THR A 217 -30.88 97.79 5.62
N ALA A 218 -32.06 97.27 5.30
CA ALA A 218 -32.70 96.19 6.04
C ALA A 218 -32.41 94.84 5.37
N ALA A 219 -31.63 93.98 6.04
CA ALA A 219 -31.39 92.60 5.64
C ALA A 219 -32.46 91.67 6.25
N ARG A 220 -33.11 90.84 5.43
CA ARG A 220 -33.95 89.73 5.88
C ARG A 220 -33.66 88.50 5.01
N ASN A 221 -32.79 87.62 5.51
CA ASN A 221 -32.50 86.32 4.90
C ASN A 221 -33.53 85.27 5.34
N ARG A 222 -34.12 84.53 4.39
CA ARG A 222 -34.91 83.31 4.58
C ARG A 222 -34.34 82.22 3.67
N GLN A 223 -34.07 81.01 4.19
CA GLN A 223 -33.72 79.82 3.40
C GLN A 223 -34.78 78.73 3.55
N PRO A 224 -35.53 78.36 2.48
CA PRO A 224 -36.58 77.32 2.52
C PRO A 224 -36.07 75.87 2.37
N ILE A 225 -34.88 75.65 1.81
CA ILE A 225 -34.48 74.35 1.24
C ILE A 225 -34.18 73.28 2.30
N ARG A 226 -33.74 73.68 3.51
CA ARG A 226 -33.32 72.73 4.54
C ARG A 226 -34.47 71.89 5.13
N ARG A 227 -35.71 72.38 5.09
CA ARG A 227 -36.85 71.67 5.68
C ARG A 227 -37.31 70.47 4.85
N ALA A 228 -37.13 70.51 3.53
CA ALA A 228 -37.65 69.46 2.64
C ALA A 228 -36.81 68.16 2.66
N VAL A 229 -35.53 68.25 3.03
CA VAL A 229 -34.63 67.08 3.08
C VAL A 229 -34.86 66.27 4.35
N GLU A 230 -35.09 66.92 5.48
CA GLU A 230 -35.25 66.29 6.80
C GLU A 230 -36.57 65.50 6.94
N GLU A 231 -37.61 65.88 6.19
CA GLU A 231 -38.93 65.23 6.23
C GLU A 231 -38.97 63.92 5.42
N ALA A 232 -38.07 63.75 4.43
CA ALA A 232 -38.00 62.54 3.60
C ALA A 232 -37.25 61.39 4.32
N GLU A 233 -36.24 61.70 5.12
CA GLU A 233 -35.45 60.68 5.86
C GLU A 233 -36.26 60.01 6.98
N ALA A 234 -37.29 60.67 7.52
CA ALA A 234 -38.07 60.15 8.64
C ALA A 234 -39.10 59.05 8.27
N THR A 235 -39.47 58.93 6.99
CA THR A 235 -40.54 58.00 6.56
C THR A 235 -40.05 56.61 6.14
N GLU A 236 -38.74 56.39 6.05
CA GLU A 236 -38.16 55.15 5.49
C GLU A 236 -37.81 54.06 6.53
N CYS A 237 -37.92 54.32 7.85
CA CYS A 237 -37.31 53.47 8.88
C CYS A 237 -38.24 52.64 9.79
N TYR A 238 -39.44 52.20 9.37
CA TYR A 238 -40.20 51.26 10.21
C TYR A 238 -40.95 50.13 9.48
N LYS A 239 -40.57 48.88 9.78
CA LYS A 239 -41.36 47.66 9.52
C LYS A 239 -41.34 46.76 10.77
N PRO A 240 -42.49 46.40 11.37
CA PRO A 240 -42.54 45.51 12.53
C PRO A 240 -42.53 44.02 12.13
N PRO A 241 -41.93 43.12 12.95
CA PRO A 241 -41.83 41.70 12.64
C PRO A 241 -43.12 40.91 12.94
N THR A 242 -43.51 40.03 12.03
CA THR A 242 -44.65 39.09 12.20
C THR A 242 -44.24 37.83 12.97
N LYS A 243 -45.09 37.45 13.95
CA LYS A 243 -44.98 36.27 14.82
C LYS A 243 -45.09 34.93 14.05
N LYS A 244 -44.29 33.94 14.43
CA LYS A 244 -44.48 32.50 14.09
C LYS A 244 -45.57 31.88 14.98
N PRO A 245 -46.42 30.95 14.48
CA PRO A 245 -47.18 30.06 15.34
C PRO A 245 -46.45 28.72 15.58
N GLU A 246 -46.57 28.25 16.82
CA GLU A 246 -46.19 26.93 17.34
C GLU A 246 -46.97 25.80 16.67
N GLY A 247 -46.32 24.65 16.44
CA GLY A 247 -46.97 23.39 16.07
C GLY A 247 -47.15 22.48 17.31
N PRO A 248 -48.27 21.74 17.44
CA PRO A 248 -48.47 20.84 18.56
C PRO A 248 -48.11 19.38 18.24
N VAL A 249 -47.46 18.76 19.24
CA VAL A 249 -47.74 17.45 19.83
C VAL A 249 -47.62 16.20 18.96
N GLY A 250 -46.64 15.35 19.31
CA GLY A 250 -46.50 13.98 18.83
C GLY A 250 -47.49 13.01 19.49
N GLU A 251 -47.97 12.07 18.69
CA GLU A 251 -48.82 10.94 19.08
C GLU A 251 -48.01 9.70 19.49
N GLU A 252 -48.67 8.93 20.33
CA GLU A 252 -48.27 7.77 21.11
C GLU A 252 -47.92 6.51 20.29
N ARG A 253 -47.05 5.66 20.86
CA ARG A 253 -47.03 4.21 20.60
C ARG A 253 -47.88 3.50 21.66
N PRO A 254 -48.64 2.46 21.30
CA PRO A 254 -48.92 1.36 22.20
C PRO A 254 -48.06 0.12 21.87
N GLN A 255 -47.75 -0.61 22.93
CA GLN A 255 -47.20 -1.97 22.94
C GLN A 255 -48.24 -3.00 22.50
#